data_AF-A0A2M7RR41-F1
#
_entry.id   AF-A0A2M7RR41-F1
#
_cell.length_a   1.000
_cell.length_b   1.000
_cell.length_c   1.000
_cell.angle_alpha   90.00
_cell.angle_beta   90.00
_cell.angle_gamma   90.00
#
_symmetry.space_group_name_H-M   'P 1'
#
loop_
_entity.id
_entity.type
_entity.pdbx_description
1 polymer ?
#
loop_
_entity_poly.entity_id
_entity_poly.type
_entity_poly.pdbx_seq_one_letter_code
_entity_poly.pdbx_strand_id
1 'polypeptide(L)'
;TTPVLFQINKIFPYTLGLPIFITGSLGLLLLNLQLIMSFARFIQQIVRKLIKSRRNKKIKIVMLKSELISLVIILSILIYFIPNAFLYAKWTRFMTPILPFFSIFAAFAFYKIYLLFKSNENDSQEYYTKSEIFSSKFRFYVLAFAFCIPAILPGIAYMSIYVNKDSRVQSSYAIYKKIPNNSYILSETANVIDIPLGIPNMTIPPKNYTVISFDFYNLDEVHSLFNDLIMHLEKADYILIPSRRIFTNYMLFPKRFPLVTKYYQLLFSGQLGFAKIDEISSFPRINLGNIKLEFPDENAEETWTVFDHPVIRIYKKVKSYSRDEYQKLLKPDKDPIILKSNR
;
A
#
# COMPACT_ATOMS: atom_id res chain seq x y z
N THR A 1 -12.24 -1.71 8.78
CA THR A 1 -11.05 -1.25 9.55
C THR A 1 -11.32 0.12 10.11
N THR A 2 -10.74 0.49 11.25
CA THR A 2 -10.83 1.88 11.72
C THR A 2 -10.13 2.79 10.70
N PRO A 3 -10.74 3.94 10.32
CA PRO A 3 -10.30 4.70 9.15
C PRO A 3 -8.82 5.12 9.19
N VAL A 4 -8.32 5.47 10.38
CA VAL A 4 -6.93 5.85 10.62
C VAL A 4 -5.96 4.66 10.54
N LEU A 5 -6.31 3.50 11.11
CA LEU A 5 -5.43 2.31 11.04
C LEU A 5 -5.25 1.82 9.61
N PHE A 6 -6.23 2.03 8.73
CA PHE A 6 -6.08 1.71 7.31
C PHE A 6 -4.93 2.50 6.67
N GLN A 7 -4.83 3.81 6.94
CA GLN A 7 -3.75 4.66 6.41
C GLN A 7 -2.38 4.15 6.87
N ILE A 8 -2.26 3.81 8.16
CA ILE A 8 -1.05 3.30 8.81
C ILE A 8 -0.64 1.93 8.26
N ASN A 9 -1.59 1.07 7.88
CA ASN A 9 -1.28 -0.31 7.49
C ASN A 9 -1.19 -0.51 5.98
N LYS A 10 -1.91 0.29 5.19
CA LYS A 10 -2.11 0.06 3.75
C LYS A 10 -1.56 1.16 2.85
N ILE A 11 -1.33 2.36 3.38
CA ILE A 11 -0.84 3.50 2.58
C ILE A 11 0.58 3.87 2.99
N PHE A 12 0.76 4.40 4.20
CA PHE A 12 2.03 5.02 4.60
C PHE A 12 3.26 4.11 4.53
N PRO A 13 3.21 2.81 4.91
CA PRO A 13 4.39 1.94 4.80
C PRO A 13 4.88 1.75 3.37
N TYR A 14 3.97 1.80 2.39
CA TYR A 14 4.27 1.58 0.98
C TYR A 14 4.67 2.89 0.30
N THR A 15 3.96 3.99 0.57
CA THR A 15 4.22 5.28 -0.08
C THR A 15 5.45 5.99 0.44
N LEU A 16 5.72 5.90 1.75
CA LEU A 16 6.88 6.54 2.38
C LEU A 16 8.09 5.59 2.43
N GLY A 17 7.85 4.28 2.35
CA GLY A 17 8.81 3.27 2.79
C GLY A 17 8.93 3.25 4.33
N LEU A 18 9.26 2.07 4.88
CA LEU A 18 9.38 1.88 6.33
C LEU A 18 10.33 2.88 7.03
N PRO A 19 11.51 3.22 6.48
CA PRO A 19 12.45 4.10 7.18
C PRO A 19 11.91 5.52 7.40
N ILE A 20 11.35 6.16 6.37
CA ILE A 20 10.72 7.48 6.49
C ILE A 20 9.42 7.39 7.29
N PHE A 21 8.63 6.33 7.12
CA PHE A 21 7.40 6.16 7.89
C PHE A 21 7.68 6.09 9.41
N ILE A 22 8.63 5.25 9.84
CA ILE A 22 8.97 5.05 11.25
C ILE A 22 9.59 6.33 11.83
N THR A 23 10.62 6.87 11.17
CA THR A 23 11.33 8.06 11.68
C THR A 23 10.49 9.33 11.60
N GLY A 24 9.68 9.48 10.56
CA GLY A 24 8.72 10.57 10.43
C GLY A 24 7.61 10.49 11.49
N SER A 25 7.10 9.28 11.79
CA SER A 25 6.13 9.09 12.88
C SER A 25 6.74 9.43 14.24
N LEU A 26 7.99 9.01 14.50
CA LEU A 26 8.73 9.40 15.70
C LEU A 26 8.92 10.92 15.78
N GLY A 27 9.28 11.56 14.67
CA GLY A 27 9.44 13.01 14.59
C GLY A 27 8.15 13.76 14.89
N LEU A 28 7.02 13.31 14.32
CA LEU A 28 5.70 13.85 14.60
C LEU A 28 5.36 13.71 16.09
N LEU A 29 5.62 12.55 16.69
CA LEU A 29 5.40 12.32 18.12
C LEU A 29 6.24 13.27 18.98
N LEU A 30 7.55 13.37 18.71
CA LEU A 30 8.47 14.24 19.43
C LEU A 30 8.07 15.73 19.31
N LEU A 31 7.59 16.14 18.13
CA LEU A 31 7.15 17.51 17.89
C LEU A 31 5.89 17.84 18.69
N ASN A 32 4.92 16.92 18.72
CA ASN A 32 3.71 17.05 19.55
C ASN A 32 4.05 17.11 21.05
N LEU A 33 4.93 16.22 21.52
CA LEU A 33 5.39 16.22 22.91
C LEU A 33 6.08 17.54 23.28
N GLN A 34 6.94 18.07 22.40
CA GLN A 34 7.57 19.37 22.62
C GLN A 34 6.53 20.49 22.75
N LEU A 35 5.52 20.52 21.87
CA LEU A 35 4.46 21.52 21.91
C LEU A 35 3.61 21.44 23.17
N ILE A 36 3.22 20.23 23.59
CA ILE A 36 2.47 20.00 24.84
C ILE A 36 3.28 20.51 26.04
N MET A 37 4.58 20.18 26.10
CA MET A 37 5.46 20.64 27.17
C MET A 37 5.68 22.16 27.17
N SER A 38 5.73 22.77 25.98
CA SER A 38 5.80 24.23 25.83
C SER A 38 4.51 24.91 26.27
N PHE A 39 3.35 24.37 25.89
CA PHE A 39 2.05 24.86 26.30
C PHE A 39 1.84 24.73 27.82
N ALA A 40 2.22 23.60 28.41
CA ALA A 40 2.18 23.40 29.86
C ALA A 40 3.05 24.45 30.60
N ARG A 41 4.26 24.73 30.10
CA ARG A 41 5.13 25.79 30.62
C ARG A 41 4.51 27.18 30.48
N PHE A 42 3.84 27.45 29.36
CA PHE A 42 3.12 28.71 29.14
C PHE A 42 1.96 28.89 30.12
N ILE A 43 1.13 27.87 30.32
CA ILE A 43 0.04 27.87 31.32
C ILE A 43 0.61 28.07 32.73
N GLN A 44 1.70 27.38 33.07
CA GLN A 44 2.38 27.54 34.36
C GLN A 44 2.87 28.99 34.58
N GLN A 45 3.36 29.68 33.54
CA GLN A 45 3.73 31.08 33.62
C GLN A 45 2.53 32.00 33.87
N ILE A 46 1.39 31.75 33.21
CA ILE A 46 0.14 32.49 33.43
C ILE A 46 -0.35 32.31 34.86
N VAL A 47 -0.44 31.06 35.34
CA VAL A 47 -0.89 30.75 36.71
C VAL A 47 0.04 31.41 37.73
N ARG A 48 1.36 31.31 37.56
CA ARG A 48 2.33 31.99 38.43
C ARG A 48 2.16 33.51 38.41
N LYS A 49 1.85 34.11 37.26
CA LYS A 49 1.59 35.55 37.14
C LYS A 49 0.30 35.96 37.86
N LEU A 50 -0.78 35.18 37.75
CA LEU A 50 -2.03 35.42 38.48
C LEU A 50 -1.82 35.32 40.00
N ILE A 51 -1.08 34.30 40.47
CA ILE A 51 -0.76 34.13 41.90
C ILE A 51 0.20 35.24 42.40
N LYS A 52 1.24 35.59 41.63
CA LYS A 52 2.19 36.68 41.97
C LYS A 52 1.67 38.07 41.64
N SER A 53 0.46 38.24 41.10
CA SER A 53 -0.13 39.55 40.79
C SER A 53 -0.37 40.43 42.04
N ARG A 54 -0.11 39.92 43.26
CA ARG A 54 0.03 40.73 44.48
C ARG A 54 1.42 41.39 44.66
N ARG A 55 2.43 41.10 43.82
CA ARG A 55 3.79 41.66 43.92
C ARG A 55 4.29 42.10 42.54
N ASN A 56 4.38 43.42 42.35
CA ASN A 56 4.77 44.16 41.14
C ASN A 56 6.06 43.66 40.43
N LYS A 57 6.00 42.59 39.64
CA LYS A 57 6.99 42.29 38.59
C LYS A 57 6.30 41.99 37.27
N LYS A 58 6.61 42.77 36.23
CA LYS A 58 6.18 42.54 34.84
C LYS A 58 6.77 41.21 34.33
N ILE A 59 6.02 40.12 34.46
CA ILE A 59 6.36 38.85 33.82
C ILE A 59 5.96 38.96 32.33
N LYS A 60 6.96 38.91 31.43
CA LYS A 60 6.77 38.88 29.98
C LYS A 60 6.43 37.44 29.57
N ILE A 61 5.20 37.24 29.11
CA ILE A 61 4.75 35.98 28.53
C ILE A 61 5.26 35.96 27.08
N VAL A 62 6.08 34.97 26.72
CA VAL A 62 6.61 34.84 25.36
C VAL A 62 6.43 33.39 24.92
N MET A 63 5.60 33.19 23.89
CA MET A 63 5.62 31.95 23.11
C MET A 63 6.79 32.06 22.13
N LEU A 64 7.62 31.02 22.03
CA LEU A 64 8.79 31.06 21.15
C LEU A 64 8.34 30.96 19.69
N LYS A 65 8.96 31.72 18.79
CA LYS A 65 8.69 31.68 17.34
C LYS A 65 8.74 30.25 16.78
N SER A 66 9.62 29.39 17.31
CA SER A 66 9.73 27.98 16.96
C SER A 66 8.50 27.14 17.31
N GLU A 67 7.79 27.47 18.39
CA GLU A 67 6.58 26.77 18.82
C GLU A 67 5.42 27.10 17.89
N LEU A 68 5.30 28.36 17.46
CA LEU A 68 4.33 28.77 16.45
C LEU A 68 4.57 28.05 15.11
N ILE A 69 5.82 27.96 14.65
CA ILE A 69 6.16 27.21 13.42
C ILE A 69 5.77 25.74 13.55
N SER A 70 6.08 25.11 14.68
CA SER A 70 5.74 23.70 14.95
C SER A 70 4.22 23.49 14.94
N LEU A 71 3.47 24.41 15.55
CA LEU A 71 2.01 24.39 15.56
C LEU A 71 1.43 24.51 14.14
N VAL A 72 1.96 25.44 13.33
CA VAL A 72 1.53 25.60 11.94
C VAL A 72 1.76 24.31 11.14
N ILE A 73 2.94 23.70 11.24
CA ILE A 73 3.26 22.44 10.54
C ILE A 73 2.27 21.33 10.92
N ILE A 74 1.98 21.16 12.21
CA ILE A 74 1.05 20.13 12.67
C ILE A 74 -0.37 20.42 12.19
N LEU A 75 -0.84 21.67 12.32
CA LEU A 75 -2.17 22.06 11.86
C LEU A 75 -2.32 21.86 10.35
N SER A 76 -1.32 22.20 9.55
CA SER A 76 -1.34 21.96 8.09
C SER A 76 -1.58 20.50 7.75
N ILE A 77 -1.01 19.57 8.51
CA ILE A 77 -1.21 18.13 8.29
C ILE A 77 -2.53 17.68 8.87
N LEU A 78 -2.90 18.08 10.07
CA LEU A 78 -4.14 17.62 10.71
C LEU A 78 -5.39 18.09 9.96
N ILE A 79 -5.40 19.33 9.48
CA ILE A 79 -6.49 19.90 8.69
C ILE A 79 -6.71 19.09 7.41
N TYR A 80 -5.64 18.57 6.81
CA TYR A 80 -5.74 17.75 5.60
C TYR A 80 -5.99 16.26 5.91
N PHE A 81 -5.25 15.70 6.87
CA PHE A 81 -5.31 14.28 7.22
C PHE A 81 -6.65 13.88 7.82
N ILE A 82 -7.21 14.68 8.74
CA ILE A 82 -8.43 14.28 9.46
C ILE A 82 -9.60 14.09 8.48
N PRO A 83 -10.00 15.06 7.63
CA PRO A 83 -11.09 14.82 6.69
C PRO A 83 -10.84 13.63 5.78
N ASN A 84 -9.63 13.53 5.20
CA ASN A 84 -9.29 12.48 4.24
C ASN A 84 -9.19 11.07 4.87
N ALA A 85 -8.74 10.97 6.13
CA ALA A 85 -8.67 9.69 6.83
C ALA A 85 -10.05 9.09 7.08
N PHE A 86 -11.07 9.94 7.27
CA PHE A 86 -12.46 9.54 7.54
C PHE A 86 -13.34 9.42 6.28
N LEU A 87 -12.83 9.75 5.10
CA LEU A 87 -13.54 9.47 3.85
C LEU A 87 -13.83 7.98 3.70
N TYR A 88 -14.97 7.68 3.07
CA TYR A 88 -15.34 6.31 2.73
C TYR A 88 -14.26 5.68 1.83
N ALA A 89 -13.96 6.34 0.71
CA ALA A 89 -12.84 5.98 -0.16
C ALA A 89 -11.51 6.48 0.43
N LYS A 90 -10.52 5.60 0.49
CA LYS A 90 -9.22 5.84 1.13
C LYS A 90 -8.09 5.70 0.11
N TRP A 91 -8.23 6.37 -1.03
CA TRP A 91 -7.25 6.28 -2.10
C TRP A 91 -5.92 6.89 -1.68
N THR A 92 -4.83 6.23 -2.08
CA THR A 92 -3.48 6.67 -1.78
C THR A 92 -3.21 8.12 -2.22
N ARG A 93 -3.77 8.54 -3.35
CA ARG A 93 -3.64 9.92 -3.88
C ARG A 93 -4.15 11.02 -2.94
N PHE A 94 -5.09 10.72 -2.05
CA PHE A 94 -5.61 11.66 -1.07
C PHE A 94 -4.68 11.83 0.13
N MET A 95 -3.60 11.07 0.22
CA MET A 95 -2.56 11.25 1.23
C MET A 95 -1.31 11.93 0.67
N THR A 96 -1.18 12.06 -0.65
CA THR A 96 0.01 12.61 -1.31
C THR A 96 0.48 13.96 -0.73
N PRO A 97 -0.40 14.95 -0.46
CA PRO A 97 0.04 16.25 0.06
C PRO A 97 0.70 16.21 1.45
N ILE A 98 0.45 15.18 2.26
CA ILE A 98 1.06 15.06 3.60
C ILE A 98 2.33 14.21 3.61
N LEU A 99 2.62 13.47 2.54
CA LEU A 99 3.82 12.60 2.49
C LEU A 99 5.14 13.38 2.67
N PRO A 100 5.35 14.56 2.02
CA PRO A 100 6.60 15.31 2.20
C PRO A 100 6.85 15.76 3.64
N PHE A 101 5.80 15.95 4.44
CA PHE A 101 5.95 16.33 5.84
C PHE A 101 6.58 15.23 6.69
N PHE A 102 6.44 13.95 6.31
CA PHE A 102 7.14 12.86 7.02
C PHE A 102 8.65 12.99 6.89
N SER A 103 9.18 13.52 5.79
CA SER A 103 10.61 13.82 5.65
C SER A 103 11.05 14.96 6.58
N ILE A 104 10.21 16.00 6.73
CA ILE A 104 10.44 17.10 7.70
C ILE A 104 10.45 16.54 9.12
N PHE A 105 9.52 15.66 9.45
CA PHE A 105 9.47 15.02 10.76
C PHE A 105 10.64 14.08 11.00
N ALA A 106 11.05 13.29 10.00
CA ALA A 106 12.25 12.47 10.11
C ALA A 106 13.47 13.34 10.40
N ALA A 107 13.65 14.45 9.68
CA ALA A 107 14.71 15.43 9.94
C ALA A 107 14.62 16.01 11.37
N PHE A 108 13.41 16.30 11.87
CA PHE A 108 13.21 16.75 13.24
C PHE A 108 13.58 15.69 14.28
N ALA A 109 13.26 14.41 14.04
CA ALA A 109 13.69 13.30 14.90
C ALA A 109 15.22 13.20 14.94
N PHE A 110 15.89 13.29 13.78
CA PHE A 110 17.35 13.32 13.71
C PHE A 110 17.95 14.55 14.41
N TYR A 111 17.32 15.72 14.31
CA TYR A 111 17.73 16.90 15.06
C TYR A 111 17.65 16.67 16.58
N LYS A 112 16.60 16.00 17.07
CA LYS A 112 16.49 15.64 18.49
C LYS A 112 17.57 14.65 18.91
N ILE A 113 17.86 13.65 18.09
CA ILE A 113 18.96 12.71 18.32
C ILE A 113 20.30 13.47 18.37
N TYR A 114 20.55 14.39 17.44
CA TYR A 114 21.76 15.22 17.44
C TYR A 114 21.94 16.00 18.75
N LEU A 115 20.86 16.59 19.29
CA LEU A 115 20.93 17.31 20.56
C LEU A 115 21.32 16.40 21.74
N LEU A 116 20.90 15.13 21.73
CA LEU A 116 21.33 14.15 22.74
C LEU A 116 22.84 13.87 22.65
N PHE A 117 23.36 13.67 21.43
CA PHE A 117 24.80 13.48 21.19
C PHE A 117 25.63 14.71 21.60
N LYS A 118 25.12 15.93 21.37
CA LYS A 118 25.76 17.18 21.78
C LYS A 118 25.74 17.38 23.30
N SER A 119 24.64 17.01 23.97
CA SER A 119 24.53 17.16 25.43
C SER A 119 25.59 16.32 26.16
N ASN A 120 25.84 15.10 25.68
CA ASN A 120 26.85 14.21 26.26
C ASN A 120 28.30 14.73 26.09
N GLU A 121 28.58 15.59 25.10
CA GLU A 121 29.92 16.20 24.92
C GLU A 121 30.21 17.29 25.97
N ASN A 122 29.18 17.98 26.49
CA ASN A 122 29.36 19.07 27.44
C ASN A 122 29.56 18.59 28.88
N ASP A 123 29.06 17.41 29.26
CA ASP A 123 29.27 16.84 30.61
C ASP A 123 30.64 16.16 30.76
N SER A 124 31.32 15.83 29.64
CA SER A 124 32.63 15.15 29.64
C SER A 124 33.85 16.08 29.70
N GLN A 125 33.67 17.37 30.02
CA GLN A 125 34.75 18.36 29.98
C GLN A 125 35.83 18.19 31.08
N GLU A 126 35.68 17.23 32.01
CA GLU A 126 36.58 17.06 33.15
C GLU A 126 37.62 15.93 33.00
N TYR A 127 37.56 15.06 31.99
CA TYR A 127 38.55 13.99 31.80
C TYR A 127 38.95 13.77 30.33
N TYR A 128 39.88 14.60 29.82
CA TYR A 128 40.51 14.40 28.52
C TYR A 128 41.46 13.19 28.54
N THR A 129 40.94 12.01 28.21
CA THR A 129 41.79 10.87 27.79
C THR A 129 41.72 10.72 26.28
N LYS A 130 42.88 10.84 25.64
CA LYS A 130 43.19 10.96 24.21
C LYS A 130 42.78 9.78 23.29
N SER A 131 41.81 8.93 23.66
CA SER A 131 41.52 7.66 22.97
C SER A 131 40.16 7.50 22.31
N GLU A 132 39.23 8.47 22.38
CA GLU A 132 37.99 8.38 21.59
C GLU A 132 38.23 8.81 20.13
N ILE A 133 38.53 7.85 19.28
CA ILE A 133 38.86 8.01 17.85
C ILE A 133 37.74 8.68 17.03
N PHE A 134 36.52 8.87 17.57
CA PHE A 134 35.43 9.58 16.90
C PHE A 134 34.60 10.47 17.84
N SER A 135 34.57 11.79 17.56
CA SER A 135 33.69 12.74 18.26
C SER A 135 32.22 12.31 18.21
N SER A 136 31.41 12.71 19.20
CA SER A 136 29.98 12.35 19.21
C SER A 136 29.27 12.90 17.97
N LYS A 137 29.74 14.06 17.46
CA LYS A 137 29.33 14.64 16.18
C LYS A 137 29.65 13.73 14.99
N PHE A 138 30.85 13.17 14.91
CA PHE A 138 31.20 12.25 13.82
C PHE A 138 30.29 11.02 13.84
N ARG A 139 30.07 10.42 15.02
CA ARG A 139 29.14 9.29 15.19
C ARG A 139 27.74 9.63 14.70
N PHE A 140 27.23 10.82 15.01
CA PHE A 140 25.95 11.30 14.50
C PHE A 140 25.92 11.41 12.97
N TYR A 141 26.94 12.01 12.34
CA TYR A 141 26.98 12.15 10.89
C TYR A 141 27.05 10.80 10.17
N VAL A 142 27.80 9.84 10.72
CA VAL A 142 27.82 8.46 10.20
C VAL A 142 26.44 7.82 10.30
N LEU A 143 25.75 7.93 11.44
CA LEU A 143 24.40 7.41 11.61
C LEU A 143 23.39 8.07 10.66
N ALA A 144 23.45 9.40 10.51
CA ALA A 144 22.59 10.15 9.61
C ALA A 144 22.82 9.73 8.15
N PHE A 145 24.09 9.61 7.73
CA PHE A 145 24.43 9.14 6.39
C PHE A 145 24.00 7.69 6.15
N ALA A 146 24.23 6.80 7.11
CA ALA A 146 23.78 5.42 7.06
C ALA A 146 22.26 5.30 6.95
N PHE A 147 21.49 6.24 7.52
CA PHE A 147 20.03 6.28 7.40
C PHE A 147 19.54 6.81 6.03
N CYS A 148 20.28 7.73 5.39
CA CYS A 148 19.88 8.26 4.08
C CYS A 148 19.73 7.15 3.03
N ILE A 149 20.57 6.11 3.06
CA ILE A 149 20.51 4.98 2.14
C ILE A 149 19.13 4.28 2.21
N PRO A 150 18.73 3.64 3.33
CA PRO A 150 17.44 2.99 3.43
C PRO A 150 16.25 3.95 3.27
N ALA A 151 16.41 5.24 3.58
CA ALA A 151 15.35 6.23 3.34
C ALA A 151 15.07 6.49 1.85
N ILE A 152 16.09 6.43 0.99
CA ILE A 152 15.96 6.71 -0.45
C ILE A 152 15.66 5.43 -1.25
N LEU A 153 16.15 4.27 -0.79
CA LEU A 153 16.02 3.00 -1.51
C LEU A 153 14.58 2.66 -1.95
N PRO A 154 13.53 2.77 -1.10
CA PRO A 154 12.16 2.49 -1.53
C PRO A 154 11.68 3.36 -2.69
N GLY A 155 12.06 4.64 -2.72
CA GLY A 155 11.73 5.54 -3.82
C GLY A 155 12.42 5.15 -5.13
N ILE A 156 13.71 4.77 -5.05
CA ILE A 156 14.45 4.24 -6.21
C ILE A 156 13.82 2.93 -6.69
N ALA A 157 13.46 2.02 -5.77
CA ALA A 157 12.80 0.77 -6.09
C ALA A 157 11.46 1.01 -6.81
N TYR A 158 10.67 1.98 -6.33
CA TYR A 158 9.38 2.31 -6.94
C TYR A 158 9.55 2.83 -8.38
N MET A 159 10.53 3.71 -8.63
CA MET A 159 10.81 4.19 -9.99
C MET A 159 11.12 3.07 -10.99
N SER A 160 11.58 1.91 -10.52
CA SER A 160 11.83 0.76 -11.40
C SER A 160 10.57 0.27 -12.11
N ILE A 161 9.35 0.48 -11.57
CA ILE A 161 8.11 0.03 -12.23
C ILE A 161 7.90 0.72 -13.58
N TYR A 162 8.35 1.98 -13.72
CA TYR A 162 8.22 2.76 -14.95
C TYR A 162 9.36 2.54 -15.94
N VAL A 163 10.46 1.93 -15.50
CA VAL A 163 11.61 1.56 -16.36
C VAL A 163 11.47 0.12 -16.85
N ASN A 164 10.80 -0.73 -16.09
CA ASN A 164 10.54 -2.11 -16.46
C ASN A 164 9.32 -2.23 -17.37
N LYS A 165 9.23 -3.35 -18.07
CA LYS A 165 8.08 -3.64 -18.93
C LYS A 165 6.83 -3.82 -18.07
N ASP A 166 5.72 -3.20 -18.46
CA ASP A 166 4.43 -3.33 -17.78
C ASP A 166 3.98 -4.80 -17.66
N SER A 167 3.39 -5.18 -16.51
CA SER A 167 2.97 -6.55 -16.23
C SER A 167 1.94 -7.08 -17.23
N ARG A 168 1.04 -6.23 -17.75
CA ARG A 168 0.04 -6.58 -18.77
C ARG A 168 0.71 -6.93 -20.08
N VAL A 169 1.73 -6.16 -20.45
CA VAL A 169 2.53 -6.44 -21.65
C VAL A 169 3.31 -7.74 -21.44
N GLN A 170 4.03 -7.90 -20.33
CA GLN A 170 4.76 -9.13 -20.01
C GLN A 170 3.84 -10.38 -20.03
N SER A 171 2.64 -10.26 -19.46
CA SER A 171 1.64 -11.33 -19.46
C SER A 171 1.14 -11.65 -20.85
N SER A 172 0.93 -10.65 -21.69
CA SER A 172 0.57 -10.85 -23.10
C SER A 172 1.66 -11.63 -23.83
N TYR A 173 2.95 -11.30 -23.61
CA TYR A 173 4.06 -12.09 -24.13
C TYR A 173 4.04 -13.54 -23.64
N ALA A 174 3.80 -13.76 -22.35
CA ALA A 174 3.70 -15.10 -21.77
C ALA A 174 2.54 -15.90 -22.36
N ILE A 175 1.38 -15.27 -22.55
CA ILE A 175 0.20 -15.85 -23.21
C ILE A 175 0.54 -16.28 -24.63
N TYR A 176 1.03 -15.36 -25.48
CA TYR A 176 1.40 -15.71 -26.86
C TYR A 176 2.47 -16.80 -26.95
N LYS A 177 3.39 -16.86 -25.99
CA LYS A 177 4.44 -17.90 -25.96
C LYS A 177 3.92 -19.26 -25.51
N LYS A 178 3.10 -19.32 -24.45
CA LYS A 178 2.78 -20.56 -23.73
C LYS A 178 1.38 -21.11 -24.04
N ILE A 179 0.40 -20.25 -24.35
CA ILE A 179 -0.99 -20.67 -24.57
C ILE A 179 -1.18 -21.10 -26.03
N PRO A 180 -1.74 -22.29 -26.31
CA PRO A 180 -2.00 -22.78 -27.66
C PRO A 180 -2.96 -21.89 -28.45
N ASN A 181 -2.86 -21.95 -29.79
CA ASN A 181 -3.83 -21.28 -30.65
C ASN A 181 -5.24 -21.87 -30.45
N ASN A 182 -6.28 -21.07 -30.66
CA ASN A 182 -7.69 -21.43 -30.49
C ASN A 182 -8.11 -21.78 -29.05
N SER A 183 -7.31 -21.45 -28.04
CA SER A 183 -7.71 -21.66 -26.64
C SER A 183 -8.86 -20.76 -26.21
N TYR A 184 -9.72 -21.30 -25.35
CA TYR A 184 -10.80 -20.58 -24.69
C TYR A 184 -10.32 -20.02 -23.35
N ILE A 185 -10.42 -18.70 -23.17
CA ILE A 185 -9.86 -17.99 -22.03
C ILE A 185 -10.98 -17.24 -21.32
N LEU A 186 -11.20 -17.55 -20.04
CA LEU A 186 -12.11 -16.81 -19.17
C LEU A 186 -11.30 -15.75 -18.40
N SER A 187 -11.66 -14.48 -18.50
CA SER A 187 -10.96 -13.37 -17.84
C SER A 187 -11.94 -12.51 -17.05
N GLU A 188 -11.48 -11.88 -15.97
CA GLU A 188 -12.25 -10.79 -15.33
C GLU A 188 -12.33 -9.55 -16.23
N THR A 189 -13.40 -8.76 -16.09
CA THR A 189 -13.68 -7.55 -16.88
C THR A 189 -13.75 -6.25 -16.04
N ALA A 190 -14.16 -5.16 -16.68
CA ALA A 190 -14.43 -3.81 -16.15
C ALA A 190 -13.18 -3.01 -15.79
N ASN A 191 -12.77 -2.99 -14.52
CA ASN A 191 -11.71 -2.09 -14.04
C ASN A 191 -10.29 -2.61 -14.34
N VAL A 192 -10.14 -3.36 -15.43
CA VAL A 192 -8.93 -4.00 -15.92
C VAL A 192 -8.93 -3.95 -17.45
N ILE A 193 -7.75 -4.10 -18.05
CA ILE A 193 -7.62 -4.19 -19.50
C ILE A 193 -7.61 -5.67 -19.88
N ASP A 194 -8.38 -6.04 -20.90
CA ASP A 194 -8.39 -7.39 -21.43
C ASP A 194 -7.02 -7.75 -22.01
N ILE A 195 -6.53 -8.93 -21.61
CA ILE A 195 -5.26 -9.50 -22.06
C ILE A 195 -5.53 -10.84 -22.78
N PRO A 196 -4.72 -11.21 -23.79
CA PRO A 196 -3.48 -10.57 -24.22
C PRO A 196 -3.70 -9.29 -25.04
N LEU A 197 -2.83 -8.31 -24.83
CA LEU A 197 -2.76 -7.08 -25.61
C LEU A 197 -2.26 -7.36 -27.03
N GLY A 198 -2.69 -6.55 -28.00
CA GLY A 198 -2.02 -6.46 -29.30
C GLY A 198 -0.66 -5.79 -29.11
N ILE A 199 0.42 -6.53 -29.35
CA ILE A 199 1.79 -6.01 -29.18
C ILE A 199 2.38 -5.69 -30.57
N PRO A 200 2.74 -4.42 -30.84
CA PRO A 200 3.40 -4.06 -32.10
C PRO A 200 4.73 -4.80 -32.28
N ASN A 201 5.06 -5.16 -33.52
CA ASN A 201 6.35 -5.74 -33.92
C ASN A 201 6.72 -7.03 -33.18
N MET A 202 5.73 -7.81 -32.76
CA MET A 202 5.97 -9.10 -32.12
C MET A 202 6.38 -10.15 -33.14
N THR A 203 7.47 -10.88 -32.87
CA THR A 203 7.97 -11.97 -33.74
C THR A 203 7.08 -13.21 -33.69
N ILE A 204 6.33 -13.40 -32.62
CA ILE A 204 5.38 -14.49 -32.47
C ILE A 204 4.12 -14.15 -33.29
N PRO A 205 3.68 -15.02 -34.22
CA PRO A 205 2.49 -14.76 -35.00
C PRO A 205 1.27 -14.60 -34.10
N PRO A 206 0.31 -13.71 -34.47
CA PRO A 206 -0.91 -13.55 -33.70
C PRO A 206 -1.64 -14.90 -33.60
N LYS A 207 -2.14 -15.18 -32.40
CA LYS A 207 -2.96 -16.37 -32.11
C LYS A 207 -4.41 -15.95 -32.01
N ASN A 208 -5.29 -16.77 -32.54
CA ASN A 208 -6.73 -16.61 -32.41
C ASN A 208 -7.15 -17.19 -31.05
N TYR A 209 -7.56 -16.35 -30.13
CA TYR A 209 -8.08 -16.77 -28.82
C TYR A 209 -9.56 -16.40 -28.73
N THR A 210 -10.34 -17.22 -28.03
CA THR A 210 -11.67 -16.82 -27.58
C THR A 210 -11.55 -16.30 -26.15
N VAL A 211 -11.38 -14.99 -25.99
CA VAL A 211 -11.30 -14.34 -24.68
C VAL A 211 -12.69 -13.89 -24.26
N ILE A 212 -13.17 -14.40 -23.14
CA ILE A 212 -14.43 -14.03 -22.52
C ILE A 212 -14.16 -13.12 -21.34
N SER A 213 -14.51 -11.85 -21.49
CA SER A 213 -14.44 -10.85 -20.44
C SER A 213 -15.68 -10.95 -19.55
N PHE A 214 -15.58 -11.72 -18.48
CA PHE A 214 -16.69 -12.10 -17.60
C PHE A 214 -16.86 -11.14 -16.42
N ASP A 215 -18.12 -10.81 -16.12
CA ASP A 215 -18.49 -9.88 -15.06
C ASP A 215 -18.63 -10.58 -13.71
N PHE A 216 -17.52 -10.63 -12.96
CA PHE A 216 -17.54 -11.11 -11.58
C PHE A 216 -18.05 -10.06 -10.57
N TYR A 217 -18.20 -8.78 -10.93
CA TYR A 217 -18.71 -7.76 -9.99
C TYR A 217 -20.17 -7.99 -9.65
N ASN A 218 -20.95 -8.41 -10.66
CA ASN A 218 -22.39 -8.59 -10.55
C ASN A 218 -22.81 -10.06 -10.45
N LEU A 219 -21.87 -11.00 -10.31
CA LEU A 219 -22.16 -12.45 -10.27
C LEU A 219 -23.15 -12.84 -9.16
N ASP A 220 -23.06 -12.20 -7.99
CA ASP A 220 -23.97 -12.44 -6.87
C ASP A 220 -25.31 -11.67 -7.00
N GLU A 221 -25.40 -10.69 -7.91
CA GLU A 221 -26.56 -9.81 -8.08
C GLU A 221 -27.43 -10.19 -9.29
N VAL A 222 -26.81 -10.67 -10.38
CA VAL A 222 -27.48 -11.01 -11.64
C VAL A 222 -27.53 -12.53 -11.82
N HIS A 223 -28.73 -13.10 -11.70
CA HIS A 223 -28.92 -14.56 -11.68
C HIS A 223 -28.48 -15.28 -12.96
N SER A 224 -28.56 -14.66 -14.13
CA SER A 224 -28.12 -15.28 -15.39
C SER A 224 -26.61 -15.53 -15.43
N LEU A 225 -25.82 -14.66 -14.78
CA LEU A 225 -24.36 -14.77 -14.77
C LEU A 225 -23.88 -16.06 -14.11
N PHE A 226 -24.62 -16.63 -13.17
CA PHE A 226 -24.26 -17.92 -12.59
C PHE A 226 -24.25 -19.02 -13.66
N ASN A 227 -25.31 -19.12 -14.48
CA ASN A 227 -25.37 -20.12 -15.54
C ASN A 227 -24.33 -19.85 -16.64
N ASP A 228 -24.08 -18.58 -16.96
CA ASP A 228 -23.04 -18.19 -17.91
C ASP A 228 -21.65 -18.59 -17.40
N LEU A 229 -21.36 -18.37 -16.11
CA LEU A 229 -20.10 -18.80 -15.49
C LEU A 229 -19.90 -20.30 -15.64
N ILE A 230 -20.92 -21.11 -15.35
CA ILE A 230 -20.84 -22.58 -15.51
C ILE A 230 -20.55 -22.96 -16.97
N MET A 231 -21.23 -22.31 -17.92
CA MET A 231 -21.01 -22.55 -19.35
C MET A 231 -19.58 -22.19 -19.78
N HIS A 232 -19.05 -21.06 -19.29
CA HIS A 232 -17.70 -20.62 -19.60
C HIS A 232 -16.64 -21.49 -18.92
N LEU A 233 -16.85 -21.93 -17.68
CA LEU A 233 -15.94 -22.82 -16.96
C LEU A 233 -15.80 -24.18 -17.63
N GLU A 234 -16.90 -24.75 -18.14
CA GLU A 234 -16.87 -25.99 -18.92
C GLU A 234 -15.95 -25.85 -20.15
N LYS A 235 -16.04 -24.73 -20.87
CA LYS A 235 -15.28 -24.48 -22.11
C LYS A 235 -13.85 -23.99 -21.88
N ALA A 236 -13.58 -23.26 -20.80
CA ALA A 236 -12.33 -22.54 -20.61
C ALA A 236 -11.12 -23.46 -20.46
N ASP A 237 -10.10 -23.28 -21.29
CA ASP A 237 -8.80 -23.92 -21.13
C ASP A 237 -7.95 -23.17 -20.09
N TYR A 238 -8.16 -21.86 -19.99
CA TYR A 238 -7.42 -20.97 -19.09
C TYR A 238 -8.33 -19.97 -18.40
N ILE A 239 -7.93 -19.57 -17.19
CA ILE A 239 -8.52 -18.45 -16.45
C ILE A 239 -7.45 -17.39 -16.23
N LEU A 240 -7.78 -16.13 -16.52
CA LEU A 240 -6.93 -14.97 -16.26
C LEU A 240 -7.54 -14.14 -15.13
N ILE A 241 -6.71 -13.88 -14.13
CA ILE A 241 -7.01 -12.99 -13.00
C ILE A 241 -6.10 -11.77 -13.18
N PRO A 242 -6.59 -10.71 -13.84
CA PRO A 242 -5.75 -9.58 -14.27
C PRO A 242 -5.35 -8.65 -13.13
N SER A 243 -6.02 -8.71 -11.97
CA SER A 243 -5.66 -7.91 -10.80
C SER A 243 -6.16 -8.52 -9.50
N ARG A 244 -5.76 -7.93 -8.36
CA ARG A 244 -6.27 -8.32 -7.04
C ARG A 244 -7.67 -7.82 -6.68
N ARG A 245 -8.22 -6.89 -7.49
CA ARG A 245 -9.34 -6.01 -7.11
C ARG A 245 -10.58 -6.80 -6.66
N ILE A 246 -11.02 -7.78 -7.43
CA ILE A 246 -12.26 -8.50 -7.08
C ILE A 246 -12.03 -9.39 -5.86
N PHE A 247 -11.09 -10.33 -5.94
CA PHE A 247 -10.91 -11.32 -4.87
C PHE A 247 -10.49 -10.68 -3.53
N THR A 248 -9.68 -9.62 -3.54
CA THR A 248 -9.27 -8.96 -2.29
C THR A 248 -10.43 -8.27 -1.60
N ASN A 249 -11.36 -7.68 -2.36
CA ASN A 249 -12.45 -6.90 -1.78
C ASN A 249 -13.68 -7.76 -1.49
N TYR A 250 -14.06 -8.66 -2.40
CA TYR A 250 -15.30 -9.42 -2.31
C TYR A 250 -15.19 -10.56 -1.30
N MET A 251 -14.05 -11.25 -1.24
CA MET A 251 -13.84 -12.37 -0.31
C MET A 251 -13.82 -11.95 1.16
N LEU A 252 -13.66 -10.65 1.46
CA LEU A 252 -13.80 -10.12 2.82
C LEU A 252 -15.25 -10.11 3.31
N PHE A 253 -16.22 -10.21 2.40
CA PHE A 253 -17.65 -10.18 2.69
C PHE A 253 -18.36 -11.42 2.14
N PRO A 254 -18.00 -12.64 2.59
CA PRO A 254 -18.52 -13.90 2.04
C PRO A 254 -20.04 -14.04 2.17
N LYS A 255 -20.67 -13.38 3.15
CA LYS A 255 -22.13 -13.36 3.30
C LYS A 255 -22.83 -12.51 2.23
N ARG A 256 -22.17 -11.46 1.74
CA ARG A 256 -22.69 -10.56 0.70
C ARG A 256 -22.36 -11.09 -0.70
N PHE A 257 -21.17 -11.69 -0.87
CA PHE A 257 -20.69 -12.21 -2.15
C PHE A 257 -20.36 -13.72 -2.08
N PRO A 258 -21.35 -14.59 -1.77
CA PRO A 258 -21.11 -16.01 -1.58
C PRO A 258 -20.60 -16.73 -2.84
N LEU A 259 -21.14 -16.44 -4.02
CA LEU A 259 -20.75 -17.09 -5.26
C LEU A 259 -19.34 -16.69 -5.67
N VAL A 260 -19.05 -15.38 -5.68
CA VAL A 260 -17.70 -14.88 -6.00
C VAL A 260 -16.68 -15.44 -5.02
N THR A 261 -17.00 -15.47 -3.73
CA THR A 261 -16.08 -16.01 -2.72
C THR A 261 -15.84 -17.51 -2.92
N LYS A 262 -16.89 -18.30 -3.16
CA LYS A 262 -16.78 -19.75 -3.40
C LYS A 262 -15.96 -20.03 -4.67
N TYR A 263 -16.19 -19.26 -5.74
CA TYR A 263 -15.40 -19.33 -6.97
C TYR A 263 -13.90 -19.15 -6.71
N TYR A 264 -13.49 -18.07 -6.04
CA TYR A 264 -12.06 -17.82 -5.79
C TYR A 264 -11.44 -18.82 -4.81
N GLN A 265 -12.16 -19.27 -3.79
CA GLN A 265 -11.69 -20.31 -2.88
C GLN A 265 -11.38 -21.62 -3.64
N LEU A 266 -12.28 -22.02 -4.54
CA LEU A 266 -12.10 -23.22 -5.37
C LEU A 266 -11.00 -23.03 -6.42
N LEU A 267 -10.89 -21.84 -7.03
CA LEU A 267 -9.83 -21.54 -8.00
C LEU A 267 -8.45 -21.56 -7.33
N PHE A 268 -8.29 -20.90 -6.19
CA PHE A 268 -7.00 -20.80 -5.50
C PHE A 268 -6.57 -22.11 -4.83
N SER A 269 -7.52 -22.93 -4.38
CA SER A 269 -7.24 -24.28 -3.88
C SER A 269 -7.02 -25.31 -5.00
N GLY A 270 -7.31 -24.97 -6.25
CA GLY A 270 -7.28 -25.88 -7.40
C GLY A 270 -8.48 -26.82 -7.51
N GLN A 271 -9.42 -26.80 -6.56
CA GLN A 271 -10.61 -27.63 -6.55
C GLN A 271 -11.58 -27.31 -7.71
N LEU A 272 -11.51 -26.10 -8.27
CA LEU A 272 -12.23 -25.71 -9.49
C LEU A 272 -11.73 -26.45 -10.75
N GLY A 273 -10.64 -27.22 -10.66
CA GLY A 273 -10.07 -27.97 -11.78
C GLY A 273 -9.03 -27.18 -12.57
N PHE A 274 -8.57 -26.05 -12.03
CA PHE A 274 -7.56 -25.19 -12.62
C PHE A 274 -6.36 -25.04 -11.69
N ALA A 275 -5.14 -25.09 -12.24
CA ALA A 275 -3.91 -24.87 -11.49
C ALA A 275 -3.23 -23.58 -11.94
N LYS A 276 -2.67 -22.81 -11.01
CA LYS A 276 -1.89 -21.61 -11.32
C LYS A 276 -0.59 -22.01 -12.02
N ILE A 277 -0.39 -21.53 -13.25
CA ILE A 277 0.80 -21.82 -14.07
C ILE A 277 1.73 -20.62 -14.23
N ASP A 278 1.24 -19.42 -13.93
CA ASP A 278 2.03 -18.20 -14.00
C ASP A 278 1.49 -17.15 -13.03
N GLU A 279 2.39 -16.33 -12.49
CA GLU A 279 2.10 -15.14 -11.71
C GLU A 279 3.11 -14.07 -12.10
N ILE A 280 2.62 -13.03 -12.76
CA ILE A 280 3.45 -12.03 -13.43
C ILE A 280 3.22 -10.70 -12.73
N SER A 281 4.28 -10.17 -12.14
CA SER A 281 4.31 -8.91 -11.42
C SER A 281 5.41 -8.00 -11.96
N SER A 282 5.29 -6.71 -11.63
CA SER A 282 6.36 -5.73 -11.81
C SER A 282 6.55 -4.97 -10.50
N PHE A 283 6.83 -5.70 -9.43
CA PHE A 283 7.03 -5.11 -8.11
C PHE A 283 8.22 -4.13 -8.12
N PRO A 284 8.18 -3.11 -7.25
CA PRO A 284 9.34 -2.25 -7.00
C PRO A 284 10.59 -3.10 -6.71
N ARG A 285 11.69 -2.83 -7.40
CA ARG A 285 12.93 -3.61 -7.25
C ARG A 285 14.18 -2.77 -7.43
N ILE A 286 15.25 -3.25 -6.83
CA ILE A 286 16.61 -2.69 -6.97
C ILE A 286 17.50 -3.80 -7.50
N ASN A 287 18.09 -3.55 -8.66
CA ASN A 287 19.05 -4.42 -9.29
C ASN A 287 20.43 -3.76 -9.21
N LEU A 288 21.34 -4.32 -8.40
CA LEU A 288 22.72 -3.85 -8.26
C LEU A 288 23.67 -5.01 -8.54
N GLY A 289 24.12 -5.10 -9.80
CA GLY A 289 24.92 -6.23 -10.29
C GLY A 289 24.16 -7.55 -10.11
N ASN A 290 24.67 -8.42 -9.23
CA ASN A 290 24.07 -9.73 -8.93
C ASN A 290 22.99 -9.67 -7.85
N ILE A 291 22.89 -8.57 -7.10
CA ILE A 291 21.90 -8.42 -6.03
C ILE A 291 20.60 -7.92 -6.65
N LYS A 292 19.53 -8.70 -6.45
CA LYS A 292 18.16 -8.35 -6.84
C LYS A 292 17.30 -8.32 -5.60
N LEU A 293 16.89 -7.13 -5.19
CA LEU A 293 15.96 -6.91 -4.09
C LEU A 293 14.61 -6.52 -4.66
N GLU A 294 13.58 -7.27 -4.34
CA GLU A 294 12.20 -6.98 -4.73
C GLU A 294 11.40 -6.62 -3.48
N PHE A 295 10.48 -5.67 -3.63
CA PHE A 295 9.63 -5.16 -2.56
C PHE A 295 8.17 -5.40 -2.94
N PRO A 296 7.61 -6.59 -2.65
CA PRO A 296 6.22 -6.89 -2.96
C PRO A 296 5.26 -5.92 -2.28
N ASP A 297 4.46 -5.23 -3.08
CA ASP A 297 3.55 -4.18 -2.63
C ASP A 297 2.10 -4.45 -2.98
N GLU A 298 1.78 -5.65 -3.48
CA GLU A 298 0.40 -6.05 -3.81
C GLU A 298 -0.55 -5.90 -2.60
N ASN A 299 -0.04 -6.02 -1.38
CA ASN A 299 -0.82 -5.88 -0.14
C ASN A 299 -1.11 -4.43 0.29
N ALA A 300 -0.62 -3.44 -0.47
CA ALA A 300 -0.94 -2.03 -0.28
C ALA A 300 -2.44 -1.74 -0.52
N GLU A 301 -2.80 -0.48 -0.30
CA GLU A 301 -4.09 0.05 -0.75
C GLU A 301 -4.27 -0.18 -2.25
N GLU A 302 -5.48 -0.51 -2.68
CA GLU A 302 -5.77 -0.99 -4.02
C GLU A 302 -5.20 -0.09 -5.13
N THR A 303 -5.43 1.23 -5.05
CA THR A 303 -5.04 2.17 -6.11
C THR A 303 -3.52 2.33 -6.27
N TRP A 304 -2.74 1.88 -5.29
CA TRP A 304 -1.27 1.86 -5.37
C TRP A 304 -0.74 0.87 -6.42
N THR A 305 -1.43 -0.25 -6.65
CA THR A 305 -0.90 -1.34 -7.49
C THR A 305 -1.74 -1.62 -8.73
N VAL A 306 -3.08 -1.57 -8.63
CA VAL A 306 -3.95 -2.13 -9.68
C VAL A 306 -3.92 -1.35 -11.01
N PHE A 307 -3.48 -0.09 -11.00
CA PHE A 307 -3.43 0.76 -12.18
C PHE A 307 -2.06 0.72 -12.88
N ASP A 308 -0.98 0.81 -12.10
CA ASP A 308 0.38 0.97 -12.61
C ASP A 308 1.06 -0.38 -12.86
N HIS A 309 0.97 -1.32 -11.92
CA HIS A 309 1.71 -2.60 -11.97
C HIS A 309 0.92 -3.76 -11.33
N PRO A 310 -0.28 -4.10 -11.85
CA PRO A 310 -1.09 -5.18 -11.29
C PRO A 310 -0.38 -6.53 -11.40
N VAL A 311 -0.67 -7.42 -10.44
CA VAL A 311 -0.23 -8.82 -10.50
C VAL A 311 -1.25 -9.63 -11.29
N ILE A 312 -0.79 -10.21 -12.38
CA ILE A 312 -1.63 -11.02 -13.28
C ILE A 312 -1.36 -12.49 -13.00
N ARG A 313 -2.41 -13.27 -12.82
CA ARG A 313 -2.31 -14.71 -12.57
C ARG A 313 -2.97 -15.47 -13.70
N ILE A 314 -2.28 -16.52 -14.14
CA ILE A 314 -2.72 -17.38 -15.23
C ILE A 314 -2.94 -18.77 -14.66
N TYR A 315 -4.15 -19.28 -14.85
CA TYR A 315 -4.53 -20.62 -14.45
C TYR A 315 -4.82 -21.46 -15.68
N LYS A 316 -4.40 -22.73 -15.65
CA LYS A 316 -4.65 -23.71 -16.72
C LYS A 316 -5.59 -24.79 -16.20
N LYS A 317 -6.55 -25.20 -17.01
CA LYS A 317 -7.41 -26.36 -16.73
C LYS A 317 -6.54 -27.62 -16.64
N VAL A 318 -6.64 -28.31 -15.50
CA VAL A 318 -5.95 -29.58 -15.22
C VAL A 318 -6.93 -30.73 -15.00
N LYS A 319 -8.18 -30.41 -14.64
CA LYS A 319 -9.28 -31.36 -14.51
C LYS A 319 -10.54 -30.74 -15.09
N SER A 320 -11.16 -31.43 -16.03
CA SER A 320 -12.44 -31.04 -16.61
C SER A 320 -13.59 -31.49 -15.71
N TYR A 321 -14.59 -30.65 -15.58
CA TYR A 321 -15.87 -30.97 -14.97
C TYR A 321 -16.99 -30.69 -15.97
N SER A 322 -18.05 -31.49 -15.92
CA SER A 322 -19.31 -31.22 -16.61
C SER A 322 -20.04 -30.03 -15.99
N ARG A 323 -21.04 -29.48 -16.69
CA ARG A 323 -21.88 -28.40 -16.15
C ARG A 323 -22.53 -28.78 -14.81
N ASP A 324 -23.04 -29.99 -14.69
CA ASP A 324 -23.70 -30.47 -13.48
C ASP A 324 -22.72 -30.55 -12.30
N GLU A 325 -21.47 -30.96 -12.55
CA GLU A 325 -20.42 -30.97 -11.54
C GLU A 325 -20.04 -29.56 -11.11
N TYR A 326 -19.82 -28.63 -12.05
CA TYR A 326 -19.55 -27.22 -11.71
C TYR A 326 -20.72 -26.59 -10.96
N GLN A 327 -21.96 -26.89 -11.36
CA GLN A 327 -23.16 -26.38 -10.71
C GLN A 327 -23.23 -26.89 -9.28
N LYS A 328 -23.01 -28.18 -9.03
CA LYS A 328 -22.93 -28.75 -7.67
C LYS A 328 -21.80 -28.13 -6.86
N LEU A 329 -20.63 -27.93 -7.47
CA LEU A 329 -19.45 -27.40 -6.81
C LEU A 329 -19.64 -25.94 -6.38
N LEU A 330 -20.26 -25.10 -7.22
CA LEU A 330 -20.44 -23.67 -6.97
C LEU A 330 -21.78 -23.32 -6.32
N LYS A 331 -22.74 -24.24 -6.24
CA LYS A 331 -24.02 -24.01 -5.57
C LYS A 331 -23.77 -23.54 -4.13
N PRO A 332 -24.30 -22.39 -3.70
CA PRO A 332 -24.07 -21.90 -2.35
C PRO A 332 -24.75 -22.81 -1.33
N ASP A 333 -24.13 -22.98 -0.15
CA ASP A 333 -24.56 -23.97 0.84
C ASP A 333 -25.90 -23.59 1.53
N LYS A 334 -26.38 -22.34 1.37
CA LYS A 334 -27.73 -21.85 1.70
C LYS A 334 -28.10 -20.68 0.78
N ASP A 335 -29.39 -20.52 0.48
CA ASP A 335 -29.88 -19.40 -0.34
C ASP A 335 -29.39 -18.06 0.21
N PRO A 336 -28.82 -17.17 -0.63
CA PRO A 336 -28.41 -15.84 -0.18
C PRO A 336 -29.64 -15.12 0.35
N ILE A 337 -29.57 -14.67 1.60
CA ILE A 337 -30.55 -13.75 2.17
C ILE A 337 -30.54 -12.52 1.28
N ILE A 338 -31.58 -12.37 0.47
CA ILE A 338 -31.83 -11.19 -0.35
C ILE A 338 -31.99 -10.03 0.61
N LEU A 339 -30.89 -9.32 0.92
CA LEU A 339 -30.95 -8.02 1.54
C LEU A 339 -31.53 -7.08 0.49
N LYS A 340 -32.86 -6.92 0.52
CA LYS A 340 -33.56 -5.86 -0.23
C LYS A 340 -32.80 -4.56 0.03
N SER A 341 -32.20 -4.00 -1.03
CA SER A 341 -31.58 -2.70 -0.99
C SER A 341 -32.65 -1.67 -0.68
N ASN A 342 -32.71 -1.17 0.56
CA ASN A 342 -33.35 0.10 0.81
C ASN A 342 -32.39 1.17 0.29
N ARG A 343 -32.89 1.93 -0.70
CA ARG A 343 -32.21 3.03 -1.39
C ARG A 343 -31.66 4.08 -0.46
#